data_AF-A0A453AYK0-F1
#
_entry.id   AF-A0A453AYK0-F1
#
_cell.length_a   1.000
_cell.length_b   1.000
_cell.length_c   1.000
_cell.angle_alpha   90.00
_cell.angle_beta   90.00
_cell.angle_gamma   90.00
#
_symmetry.space_group_name_H-M   'P 1'
#
loop_
_entity.id
_entity.type
_entity.pdbx_description
1 polymer ?
#
loop_
_entity_poly.entity_id
_entity_poly.type
_entity_poly.pdbx_seq_one_letter_code
_entity_poly.pdbx_strand_id
1 'polypeptide(L)' 'DHTPLLVDSGEATHVGNKSMFSFESVWFEREGFLDLIAREWAKDSGGRTSVERWQNKIRHLRQFLRGWAKHLSGIYKAE' A
#
# COMPACT_ATOMS: atom_id res chain seq x y z
N ASP A 1 -33.78 -10.69 9.65
CA ASP A 1 -33.17 -10.80 10.98
C ASP A 1 -31.73 -11.25 10.77
N HIS A 2 -30.75 -10.40 11.11
CA HIS A 2 -29.33 -10.68 10.86
C HIS A 2 -28.56 -10.43 12.15
N THR A 3 -28.28 -11.50 12.87
CA THR A 3 -27.40 -11.47 14.03
C THR A 3 -25.95 -11.40 13.52
N PRO A 4 -25.23 -10.27 13.67
CA PRO A 4 -23.83 -10.23 13.27
C PRO A 4 -23.01 -11.04 14.28
N LEU A 5 -22.30 -12.04 13.79
CA LEU A 5 -21.37 -12.80 14.62
C LEU A 5 -20.10 -11.97 14.84
N LEU A 6 -19.80 -11.70 16.11
CA LEU A 6 -18.56 -11.07 16.52
C LEU A 6 -17.44 -12.12 16.42
N VAL A 7 -16.59 -12.00 15.40
CA VAL A 7 -15.40 -12.82 15.24
C VAL A 7 -14.23 -12.07 15.86
N ASP A 8 -13.81 -12.50 17.05
CA ASP A 8 -12.58 -12.04 17.70
C ASP A 8 -11.44 -13.03 17.37
N SER A 9 -10.43 -12.55 16.64
CA SER A 9 -9.26 -13.37 16.24
C SER A 9 -8.14 -13.34 17.28
N GLY A 10 -8.33 -12.69 18.44
CA GLY A 10 -7.34 -12.62 19.51
C GLY A 10 -6.06 -11.85 19.16
N GLU A 11 -6.03 -11.14 18.03
CA GLU A 11 -4.93 -10.23 17.72
C GLU A 11 -5.01 -9.00 18.61
N ALA A 12 -3.90 -8.64 19.26
CA ALA A 12 -3.83 -7.50 20.16
C ALA A 12 -4.42 -6.24 19.49
N THR A 13 -5.45 -5.66 20.10
CA THR A 13 -6.15 -4.43 19.67
C THR A 13 -5.24 -3.20 19.60
N HIS A 14 -3.99 -3.31 20.06
CA HIS A 14 -3.00 -2.25 19.97
C HIS A 14 -1.73 -2.76 19.26
N VAL A 15 -1.81 -2.86 17.95
CA VAL A 15 -0.62 -2.90 17.10
C VAL A 15 -0.03 -1.49 17.09
N GLY A 16 0.78 -1.16 18.10
CA GLY A 16 1.43 0.14 18.27
C GLY A 16 2.00 0.66 16.95
N ASN A 17 1.58 1.87 16.55
CA ASN A 17 1.95 2.63 15.36
C ASN A 17 2.55 1.80 14.20
N LYS A 18 1.83 0.76 13.74
CA LYS A 18 2.07 0.31 12.37
C LYS A 18 1.51 1.42 11.52
N SER A 19 2.37 2.19 10.86
CA SER A 19 2.00 3.05 9.74
C SER A 19 1.26 2.19 8.71
N MET A 20 -0.05 2.08 8.91
CA MET A 20 -0.96 1.42 8.00
C MET A 20 -0.86 2.18 6.69
N PHE A 21 -0.57 1.45 5.62
CA PHE A 21 -0.62 2.06 4.31
C PHE A 21 -2.07 2.14 3.90
N SER A 22 -2.58 3.35 3.85
CA SER A 22 -3.79 3.70 3.14
C SER A 22 -3.43 4.12 1.73
N PHE A 23 -4.19 3.62 0.77
CA PHE A 23 -4.20 4.15 -0.58
C PHE A 23 -5.23 5.28 -0.63
N GLU A 24 -4.89 6.42 -1.23
CA GLU A 24 -5.82 7.55 -1.37
C GLU A 24 -6.31 7.65 -2.81
N SER A 25 -7.61 7.73 -3.02
CA SER A 25 -8.19 7.85 -4.37
C SER A 25 -7.71 9.10 -5.12
N VAL A 26 -7.39 10.17 -4.39
CA VAL A 26 -6.85 11.43 -4.95
C VAL A 26 -5.52 11.22 -5.70
N TRP A 27 -4.80 10.13 -5.43
CA TRP A 27 -3.56 9.84 -6.16
C TRP A 27 -3.82 9.54 -7.63
N PHE A 28 -4.99 9.00 -8.00
CA PHE A 28 -5.36 8.75 -9.39
C PHE A 28 -5.57 10.04 -10.20
N GLU A 29 -5.89 11.14 -9.52
CA GLU A 29 -6.08 12.44 -10.17
C GLU A 29 -4.74 13.14 -10.45
N ARG A 30 -3.63 12.65 -9.87
CA ARG A 30 -2.30 13.22 -10.12
C ARG A 30 -1.76 12.77 -11.46
N GLU A 31 -1.30 13.74 -12.24
CA GLU A 31 -0.62 13.52 -13.50
C GLU A 31 0.58 12.56 -13.33
N GLY A 32 0.69 11.59 -14.23
CA GLY A 32 1.78 10.61 -14.24
C GLY A 32 1.71 9.54 -13.14
N PHE A 33 0.67 9.52 -12.29
CA PHE A 33 0.55 8.51 -11.24
C PHE A 33 0.37 7.09 -11.81
N LEU A 34 -0.45 6.92 -12.86
CA LEU A 34 -0.64 5.61 -13.49
C LEU A 34 0.66 5.11 -14.15
N ASP A 35 1.41 5.99 -14.80
CA ASP A 35 2.72 5.66 -15.38
C ASP A 35 3.73 5.28 -14.30
N LEU A 36 3.71 5.98 -13.16
CA LEU A 36 4.52 5.66 -11.99
C LEU A 36 4.24 4.24 -11.48
N ILE A 37 2.95 3.89 -11.32
CA ILE A 37 2.52 2.55 -10.90
C ILE A 37 2.95 1.51 -11.93
N ALA A 38 2.71 1.74 -13.22
CA ALA A 38 3.06 0.80 -14.29
C ALA A 38 4.57 0.53 -14.32
N ARG A 39 5.39 1.59 -14.22
CA ARG A 39 6.85 1.48 -14.14
C ARG A 39 7.31 0.69 -12.92
N GLU A 40 6.74 0.97 -11.75
CA GLU A 40 7.14 0.31 -10.51
C GLU A 40 6.68 -1.16 -10.50
N TRP A 41 5.50 -1.44 -11.07
CA TRP A 41 4.96 -2.80 -11.21
C TRP A 41 5.75 -3.65 -12.20
N ALA A 42 6.30 -3.04 -13.26
CA ALA A 42 7.11 -3.75 -14.25
C ALA A 42 8.44 -4.27 -13.70
N LYS A 43 8.92 -3.73 -12.57
CA LYS A 43 10.18 -4.17 -11.94
C LYS A 43 10.13 -5.65 -11.59
N ASP A 44 11.24 -6.34 -11.83
CA ASP A 44 11.35 -7.74 -11.43
C ASP A 44 11.24 -7.88 -9.92
N SER A 45 10.48 -8.87 -9.49
CA SER A 45 10.13 -9.11 -8.09
C SER A 45 10.36 -10.58 -7.90
N GLY A 46 11.59 -10.93 -7.53
CA GLY A 46 12.07 -12.30 -7.48
C GLY A 46 11.12 -13.25 -6.74
N GLY A 47 11.31 -14.55 -6.91
CA GLY A 47 10.40 -15.55 -6.35
C GLY A 47 10.40 -16.78 -7.23
N ARG A 48 10.29 -17.95 -6.59
CA ARG A 48 10.32 -19.25 -7.25
C ARG A 48 8.94 -19.63 -7.77
N THR A 49 7.88 -19.23 -7.07
CA THR A 49 6.48 -19.49 -7.48
C THR A 49 5.76 -18.23 -7.93
N SER A 50 4.67 -18.41 -8.70
CA SER A 50 3.82 -17.28 -9.13
C SER A 50 3.22 -16.52 -7.94
N VAL A 51 2.87 -17.23 -6.87
CA VAL A 51 2.32 -16.62 -5.64
C VAL A 51 3.38 -15.78 -4.94
N GLU A 52 4.61 -16.30 -4.78
CA GLU A 52 5.71 -15.54 -4.19
C GLU A 52 6.02 -14.27 -4.98
N ARG A 53 6.07 -14.37 -6.32
CA ARG A 53 6.29 -13.21 -7.19
C ARG A 53 5.20 -12.15 -7.01
N TRP A 54 3.94 -12.58 -6.97
CA TRP A 54 2.81 -11.66 -6.74
C TRP A 54 2.88 -11.01 -5.36
N GLN A 55 3.14 -11.78 -4.30
CA GLN A 55 3.31 -11.25 -2.95
C GLN A 55 4.47 -10.24 -2.87
N ASN A 56 5.60 -10.54 -3.52
CA ASN A 56 6.75 -9.65 -3.59
C ASN A 56 6.45 -8.38 -4.37
N LYS A 57 5.76 -8.47 -5.51
CA LYS A 57 5.26 -7.30 -6.27
C LYS A 57 4.41 -6.38 -5.41
N ILE A 58 3.41 -6.95 -4.74
CA ILE A 58 2.48 -6.19 -3.92
C ILE A 58 3.20 -5.58 -2.69
N ARG A 59 4.14 -6.31 -2.06
CA ARG A 59 4.95 -5.78 -0.96
C ARG A 59 5.81 -4.61 -1.41
N HIS A 60 6.50 -4.76 -2.53
CA HIS A 60 7.34 -3.74 -3.14
C HIS A 60 6.55 -2.47 -3.46
N LEU A 61 5.44 -2.61 -4.18
CA LEU A 61 4.59 -1.48 -4.56
C LEU A 61 4.07 -0.70 -3.34
N ARG A 62 3.61 -1.41 -2.29
CA ARG A 62 3.17 -0.76 -1.05
C ARG A 62 4.30 -0.04 -0.31
N GLN A 63 5.52 -0.57 -0.33
CA GLN A 63 6.67 0.10 0.29
C GLN A 63 7.05 1.36 -0.47
N PHE A 64 7.09 1.27 -1.80
CA PHE A 64 7.35 2.40 -2.68
C PHE A 64 6.31 3.52 -2.47
N LEU A 65 5.02 3.20 -2.53
CA LEU A 65 3.94 4.19 -2.39
C LEU A 65 3.92 4.85 -1.01
N ARG A 66 4.26 4.12 0.07
CA ARG A 66 4.45 4.74 1.40
C ARG A 66 5.52 5.84 1.37
N GLY A 67 6.64 5.61 0.70
CA GLY A 67 7.72 6.61 0.57
C GLY A 67 7.30 7.80 -0.29
N TRP A 68 6.69 7.51 -1.43
CA TRP A 68 6.19 8.54 -2.35
C TRP A 68 5.12 9.44 -1.70
N ALA A 69 4.15 8.85 -0.99
CA ALA A 69 3.11 9.61 -0.28
C ALA A 69 3.69 10.54 0.81
N LYS A 70 4.71 10.08 1.54
CA LYS A 70 5.42 10.94 2.51
C LYS A 70 6.09 12.12 1.82
N HIS A 71 6.77 11.90 0.69
CA HIS A 71 7.40 12.96 -0.07
C HIS A 71 6.37 13.99 -0.56
N LEU A 72 5.24 13.55 -1.11
CA LEU A 72 4.12 14.42 -1.47
C LEU A 72 3.63 15.23 -0.27
N SER A 73 3.30 14.58 0.85
CA SER A 73 2.80 15.28 2.04
C SER A 73 3.81 16.31 2.60
N GLY A 74 5.11 16.10 2.37
CA GLY A 74 6.16 17.04 2.73
C GLY A 74 6.23 18.24 1.77
N ILE A 75 6.04 18.01 0.47
CA ILE A 75 5.95 19.09 -0.54
C ILE A 75 4.76 20.02 -0.22
N TYR A 76 3.58 19.45 0.05
CA TYR A 76 2.37 20.22 0.37
C TYR A 76 2.38 20.94 1.72
N LYS A 77 3.34 20.63 2.61
CA LYS A 77 3.51 21.36 3.88
C LYS A 77 4.54 22.48 3.80
N ALA A 78 5.33 22.53 2.74
CA ALA A 78 6.33 23.56 2.50
C ALA A 78 5.80 24.72 1.63
N GLU A 79 4.64 24.53 1.01
CA GLU A 79 3.82 25.53 0.32
C GLU A 79 2.85 26.19 1.31
#